data_AF-D4JFS8-F1
#
_entry.id   AF-D4JFS8-F1
#
_cell.length_a   1.000
_cell.length_b   1.000
_cell.length_c   1.000
_cell.angle_alpha   90.00
_cell.angle_beta   90.00
_cell.angle_gamma   90.00
#
_symmetry.space_group_name_H-M   'P 1'
#
loop_
_entity.id
_entity.type
_entity.pdbx_description
1 polymer ?
#
loop_
_entity_poly.entity_id
_entity_poly.type
_entity_poly.pdbx_seq_one_letter_code
_entity_poly.pdbx_strand_id
1 'polypeptide(L)'
;MSMVKNHMSKKERNELAKIIEKENELILRLGRMIRNSALIFLACVILCIWGWSGMIDPMLPNISEGVRTVVKWVALIGAIISGVFTILAFLSHRNGKKSLLAKIDRFQGKD
;
A
#
# COMPACT_ATOMS: atom_id res chain seq x y z
N MET A 1 2.30 -24.28 -39.61
CA MET A 1 1.53 -23.46 -38.66
C MET A 1 2.37 -22.23 -38.35
N SER A 2 2.19 -21.17 -39.14
CA SER A 2 3.01 -19.96 -39.07
C SER A 2 2.69 -19.19 -37.80
N MET A 3 3.71 -18.93 -36.97
CA MET A 3 3.62 -17.94 -35.92
C MET A 3 3.26 -16.59 -36.55
N VAL A 4 2.06 -16.11 -36.30
CA VAL A 4 1.67 -14.72 -36.56
C VAL A 4 2.50 -13.88 -35.60
N LYS A 5 3.66 -13.40 -36.05
CA LYS A 5 4.38 -12.33 -35.39
C LYS A 5 3.49 -11.09 -35.53
N ASN A 6 2.63 -10.84 -34.54
CA ASN A 6 1.81 -9.65 -34.47
C ASN A 6 2.74 -8.43 -34.39
N HIS A 7 3.06 -7.86 -35.55
CA HIS A 7 3.79 -6.60 -35.65
C HIS A 7 2.85 -5.50 -35.16
N MET A 8 2.89 -5.22 -33.85
CA MET A 8 2.13 -4.12 -33.27
C MET A 8 2.39 -2.83 -34.05
N SER A 9 1.32 -2.14 -34.42
CA SER A 9 1.38 -0.86 -35.12
C SER A 9 2.12 0.18 -34.27
N LYS A 10 2.78 1.15 -34.90
CA LYS A 10 3.49 2.25 -34.18
C LYS A 10 2.57 2.97 -33.18
N LYS A 11 1.28 3.11 -33.50
CA LYS A 11 0.27 3.70 -32.60
C LYS A 11 0.04 2.81 -31.36
N GLU A 12 -0.18 1.52 -31.57
CA GLU A 12 -0.40 0.54 -30.48
C GLU A 12 0.80 0.44 -29.55
N ARG A 13 2.02 0.46 -30.10
CA ARG A 13 3.26 0.52 -29.29
C ARG A 13 3.33 1.78 -28.43
N ASN A 14 3.02 2.94 -28.98
CA ASN A 14 3.05 4.20 -28.24
C ASN A 14 1.97 4.26 -27.15
N GLU A 15 0.78 3.69 -27.40
CA GLU A 15 -0.26 3.58 -26.38
C GLU A 15 0.14 2.61 -25.26
N LEU A 16 0.72 1.46 -25.61
CA LEU A 16 1.21 0.51 -24.62
C LEU A 16 2.31 1.12 -23.75
N ALA A 17 3.25 1.85 -24.34
CA ALA A 17 4.31 2.54 -23.62
C ALA A 17 3.75 3.56 -22.61
N LYS A 18 2.75 4.36 -23.01
CA LYS A 18 2.05 5.30 -22.11
C LYS A 18 1.32 4.60 -20.97
N ILE A 19 0.71 3.44 -21.23
CA ILE A 19 0.02 2.66 -20.19
C ILE A 19 1.04 2.11 -19.19
N ILE A 20 2.15 1.55 -19.65
CA ILE A 20 3.21 1.01 -18.79
C ILE A 20 3.81 2.11 -17.92
N GLU A 21 4.08 3.29 -18.48
CA GLU A 21 4.63 4.41 -17.73
C GLU A 21 3.68 4.89 -16.62
N LYS A 22 2.38 5.05 -16.94
CA LYS A 22 1.35 5.39 -15.94
C LYS A 22 1.22 4.32 -14.85
N GLU A 23 1.17 3.04 -15.21
CA GLU A 23 1.06 1.96 -14.24
C GLU A 23 2.30 1.87 -13.34
N ASN A 24 3.50 2.13 -13.89
CA ASN A 24 4.73 2.14 -13.10
C ASN A 24 4.72 3.29 -12.08
N GLU A 25 4.28 4.47 -12.49
CA GLU A 25 4.12 5.61 -11.59
C GLU A 25 3.10 5.31 -10.48
N LEU A 26 1.97 4.68 -10.81
CA LEU A 26 0.95 4.26 -9.83
C LEU A 26 1.52 3.23 -8.84
N ILE A 27 2.30 2.25 -9.33
CA ILE A 27 2.94 1.24 -8.48
C ILE A 27 3.96 1.88 -7.51
N LEU A 28 4.76 2.85 -7.98
CA LEU A 28 5.71 3.58 -7.14
C LEU A 28 5.00 4.45 -6.08
N ARG A 29 3.87 5.07 -6.44
CA ARG A 29 3.02 5.81 -5.50
C ARG A 29 2.41 4.87 -4.46
N LEU A 30 1.89 3.71 -4.89
CA LEU A 30 1.36 2.68 -3.98
C LEU A 30 2.42 2.23 -2.99
N GLY A 31 3.65 1.94 -3.43
CA GLY A 31 4.75 1.57 -2.55
C GLY A 31 5.01 2.60 -1.43
N ARG A 32 4.98 3.90 -1.74
CA ARG A 32 5.08 4.97 -0.74
C ARG A 32 3.88 5.00 0.20
N MET A 33 2.67 4.79 -0.32
CA MET A 33 1.46 4.76 0.50
C MET A 33 1.45 3.59 1.49
N ILE A 34 1.88 2.38 1.11
CA ILE A 34 1.95 1.24 2.04
C ILE A 34 3.00 1.48 3.12
N ARG A 35 4.15 2.10 2.80
CA ARG A 35 5.13 2.45 3.83
C ARG A 35 4.54 3.42 4.85
N ASN A 36 3.84 4.46 4.39
CA ASN A 36 3.22 5.43 5.28
C ASN A 36 2.07 4.82 6.09
N SER A 37 1.24 3.96 5.49
CA SER A 37 0.16 3.28 6.20
C SER A 37 0.68 2.29 7.24
N ALA A 38 1.77 1.58 6.94
CA ALA A 38 2.45 0.70 7.89
C ALA A 38 3.01 1.48 9.09
N LEU A 39 3.58 2.67 8.87
CA LEU A 39 4.04 3.55 9.96
C LEU A 39 2.88 4.03 10.83
N ILE A 40 1.76 4.45 10.22
CA ILE A 40 0.56 4.86 10.96
C ILE A 40 0.00 3.68 11.76
N PHE A 41 -0.08 2.50 11.15
CA PHE A 41 -0.52 1.28 11.83
C PHE A 41 0.36 0.99 13.06
N LEU A 42 1.68 1.07 12.91
CA LEU A 42 2.63 0.84 14.00
C LEU A 42 2.45 1.85 15.14
N ALA A 43 2.24 3.14 14.82
CA ALA A 43 1.94 4.16 15.80
C ALA A 43 0.62 3.87 16.54
N CYS A 44 -0.44 3.45 15.83
CA CYS A 44 -1.70 3.05 16.44
C CYS A 44 -1.52 1.83 17.36
N VAL A 45 -0.71 0.85 16.99
CA VAL A 45 -0.42 -0.33 17.83
C VAL A 45 0.31 0.09 19.11
N ILE A 46 1.30 0.98 19.02
CA ILE A 46 2.00 1.52 20.19
C ILE A 46 1.02 2.24 21.11
N LEU A 47 0.14 3.07 20.56
CA LEU A 47 -0.91 3.77 21.32
C LEU A 47 -1.92 2.80 21.94
N CYS A 48 -2.22 1.67 21.31
CA CYS A 48 -3.02 0.60 21.91
C CYS A 48 -2.29 -0.08 23.07
N ILE A 49 -1.02 -0.45 22.92
CA ILE A 49 -0.27 -1.08 24.02
C ILE A 49 -0.16 -0.11 25.19
N TRP A 50 0.15 1.16 24.91
CA TRP A 50 0.17 2.21 25.91
C TRP A 50 -1.20 2.35 26.58
N GLY A 51 -2.27 2.55 25.80
CA GLY A 51 -3.62 2.73 26.29
C GLY A 51 -4.07 1.56 27.17
N TRP A 52 -3.79 0.31 26.83
CA TRP A 52 -4.25 -0.85 27.60
C TRP A 52 -3.37 -1.20 28.81
N SER A 53 -2.07 -0.95 28.73
CA SER A 53 -1.10 -1.38 29.76
C SER A 53 -1.22 -0.68 31.12
N GLY A 54 -1.91 0.46 31.22
CA GLY A 54 -1.96 1.21 32.48
C GLY A 54 -0.72 2.08 32.72
N MET A 55 0.27 2.05 31.83
CA MET A 55 1.55 2.73 32.05
C MET A 55 1.36 4.23 32.26
N ILE A 56 1.98 4.72 33.34
CA ILE A 56 2.14 6.14 33.64
C ILE A 56 3.55 6.49 33.19
N ASP A 57 3.67 7.24 32.10
CA ASP A 57 4.96 7.62 31.54
C ASP A 57 5.31 9.07 31.89
N PRO A 58 6.61 9.40 31.99
CA PRO A 58 7.06 10.75 32.30
C PRO A 58 6.64 11.80 31.27
N MET A 59 6.31 11.41 30.04
CA MET A 59 5.86 12.32 28.99
C MET A 59 4.41 12.77 29.13
N LEU A 60 3.53 11.92 29.68
CA LEU A 60 2.11 12.21 29.88
C LEU A 60 1.68 11.89 31.33
N PRO A 61 2.26 12.59 32.32
CA PRO A 61 1.90 12.37 33.72
C PRO A 61 0.46 12.82 33.99
N ASN A 62 -0.28 12.05 34.79
CA ASN A 62 -1.64 12.38 35.27
C ASN A 62 -2.73 12.48 34.18
N ILE A 63 -2.68 11.63 33.14
CA ILE A 63 -3.80 11.48 32.19
C ILE A 63 -5.03 10.91 32.93
N SER A 64 -6.21 11.51 32.72
CA SER A 64 -7.46 10.98 33.28
C SER A 64 -7.88 9.67 32.60
N GLU A 65 -8.49 8.76 33.36
CA GLU A 65 -8.99 7.47 32.84
C GLU A 65 -9.99 7.64 31.68
N GLY A 66 -10.77 8.73 31.68
CA GLY A 66 -11.67 9.06 30.58
C GLY A 66 -10.93 9.32 29.26
N VAL A 67 -9.89 10.15 29.29
CA VAL A 67 -9.04 10.44 28.12
C VAL A 67 -8.35 9.16 27.65
N ARG A 68 -7.83 8.36 28.59
CA ARG A 68 -7.18 7.08 28.31
C ARG A 68 -8.13 6.14 27.57
N THR A 69 -9.39 6.08 28.01
CA THR A 69 -10.42 5.25 27.37
C THR A 69 -10.74 5.70 25.95
N VAL A 70 -10.83 7.00 25.68
CA VAL A 70 -11.03 7.51 24.32
C VAL A 70 -9.84 7.17 23.43
N VAL A 71 -8.61 7.41 23.90
CA VAL A 71 -7.38 7.10 23.17
C VAL A 71 -7.31 5.61 22.83
N LYS A 72 -7.70 4.75 23.77
CA LYS A 72 -7.79 3.30 23.54
C LYS A 72 -8.61 3.02 22.28
N TRP A 73 -9.88 3.39 22.29
CA TRP A 73 -10.82 3.08 21.21
C TRP A 73 -10.43 3.71 19.87
N VAL A 74 -9.95 4.96 19.88
CA VAL A 74 -9.48 5.65 18.67
C VAL A 74 -8.26 4.93 18.07
N ALA A 75 -7.29 4.55 18.91
CA ALA A 75 -6.12 3.81 18.47
C ALA A 75 -6.49 2.44 17.89
N LEU A 76 -7.45 1.74 18.49
CA LEU A 76 -7.91 0.43 18.01
C LEU A 76 -8.61 0.53 16.65
N ILE A 77 -9.55 1.48 16.50
CA ILE A 77 -10.23 1.72 15.23
C ILE A 77 -9.21 2.11 14.16
N GLY A 78 -8.28 3.01 14.50
CA GLY A 78 -7.19 3.43 13.61
C GLY A 78 -6.29 2.27 13.18
N ALA A 79 -5.94 1.37 14.11
CA ALA A 79 -5.16 0.17 13.83
C ALA A 79 -5.89 -0.79 12.88
N ILE A 80 -7.18 -1.02 13.10
CA ILE A 80 -7.97 -1.90 12.21
C ILE A 80 -8.02 -1.34 10.79
N ILE A 81 -8.37 -0.05 10.64
CA ILE A 81 -8.49 0.59 9.32
C ILE A 81 -7.14 0.60 8.59
N SER A 82 -6.08 1.05 9.28
CA SER A 82 -4.74 1.12 8.69
C SER A 82 -4.16 -0.27 8.39
N GLY A 83 -4.46 -1.28 9.21
CA GLY A 83 -4.07 -2.67 8.98
C GLY A 83 -4.72 -3.24 7.72
N VAL A 84 -6.05 -3.11 7.59
CA VAL A 84 -6.78 -3.54 6.39
C VAL A 84 -6.26 -2.83 5.14
N PHE A 85 -6.08 -1.51 5.22
CA PHE A 85 -5.54 -0.73 4.10
C PHE A 85 -4.15 -1.20 3.69
N THR A 86 -3.27 -1.48 4.66
CA THR A 86 -1.90 -1.95 4.40
C THR A 86 -1.91 -3.31 3.70
N ILE A 87 -2.78 -4.25 4.12
CA ILE A 87 -2.93 -5.56 3.46
C ILE A 87 -3.42 -5.41 2.02
N LEU A 88 -4.47 -4.62 1.80
CA LEU A 88 -5.02 -4.39 0.46
C LEU A 88 -4.01 -3.71 -0.47
N ALA A 89 -3.31 -2.69 0.03
CA ALA A 89 -2.27 -2.00 -0.70
C ALA A 89 -1.10 -2.95 -1.05
N PHE A 90 -0.73 -3.85 -0.14
CA PHE A 90 0.31 -4.84 -0.38
C PHE A 90 -0.07 -5.86 -1.46
N LEU A 91 -1.29 -6.39 -1.39
CA LEU A 91 -1.82 -7.29 -2.41
C LEU A 91 -1.92 -6.61 -3.78
N SER A 92 -2.42 -5.36 -3.81
CA SER A 92 -2.49 -4.55 -5.01
C SER A 92 -1.10 -4.28 -5.60
N HIS A 93 -0.10 -3.98 -4.78
CA HIS A 93 1.27 -3.78 -5.25
C HIS A 93 1.85 -5.05 -5.88
N ARG A 94 1.66 -6.21 -5.24
CA ARG A 94 2.14 -7.50 -5.77
C ARG A 94 1.46 -7.86 -7.08
N ASN A 95 0.14 -7.68 -7.16
CA ASN A 95 -0.64 -7.97 -8.36
C ASN A 95 -0.34 -7.00 -9.51
N GLY A 96 -0.19 -5.70 -9.19
CA GLY A 96 0.18 -4.66 -10.14
C GLY A 96 1.54 -4.90 -10.78
N LYS A 97 2.55 -5.31 -9.99
CA LYS A 97 3.88 -5.67 -10.54
C LYS A 97 3.81 -6.82 -11.54
N LYS A 98 3.02 -7.86 -11.26
CA LYS A 98 2.84 -8.99 -12.20
C LYS A 98 2.16 -8.54 -13.49
N SER A 99 1.10 -7.74 -13.39
CA SER A 99 0.39 -7.22 -14.57
C SER A 99 1.29 -6.33 -15.43
N LEU A 100 2.09 -5.48 -14.80
CA LEU A 100 3.00 -4.57 -15.50
C LEU A 100 4.13 -5.32 -16.21
N LEU A 101 4.70 -6.36 -15.59
CA LEU A 101 5.69 -7.23 -16.22
C LEU A 101 5.13 -7.93 -17.46
N ALA A 102 3.92 -8.48 -17.38
CA ALA A 102 3.27 -9.11 -18.53
C ALA A 102 3.05 -8.12 -19.70
N LYS A 103 2.77 -6.85 -19.41
CA LYS A 103 2.67 -5.80 -20.44
C LYS A 103 4.03 -5.42 -21.02
N ILE A 104 5.10 -5.42 -20.21
CA ILE A 104 6.48 -5.19 -20.69
C ILE A 104 6.93 -6.34 -21.61
N ASP A 105 6.67 -7.59 -21.25
CA ASP A 105 7.05 -8.75 -22.07
C ASP A 105 6.35 -8.71 -23.43
N ARG A 106 5.05 -8.39 -23.43
CA ARG A 106 4.27 -8.15 -24.66
C ARG A 106 4.83 -6.99 -25.49
N PHE A 107 5.32 -5.93 -24.85
CA PHE A 107 5.98 -4.82 -25.55
C PHE A 107 7.32 -5.23 -26.18
N GLN A 108 8.10 -6.07 -25.48
CA GLN A 108 9.38 -6.59 -25.97
C GLN A 108 9.21 -7.68 -27.03
N GLY A 109 7.99 -8.20 -27.23
CA GLY A 109 7.74 -9.30 -28.17
C GLY A 109 8.33 -10.63 -27.71
N LYS A 110 8.54 -10.78 -26.40
CA LYS A 110 8.88 -12.05 -25.75
C LYS A 110 7.56 -12.67 -25.28
N ASP A 111 6.84 -13.28 -26.22
CA ASP A 111 5.79 -14.23 -25.89
C ASP A 111 6.42 -15.58 -25.48
#